data_AF-A0A4R7C767-F1
#
_entry.id   AF-A0A4R7C767-F1
#
_cell.length_a   1.000
_cell.length_b   1.000
_cell.length_c   1.000
_cell.angle_alpha   90.00
_cell.angle_beta   90.00
_cell.angle_gamma   90.00
#
_symmetry.space_group_name_H-M   'P 1'
#
loop_
_entity.id
_entity.type
_entity.pdbx_description
1 polymer ?
#
loop_
_entity_poly.entity_id
_entity_poly.type
_entity_poly.pdbx_seq_one_letter_code
_entity_poly.pdbx_strand_id
1 'polypeptide(L)'
;MVRLVDRLAGSIWSTLAAVLALTLIAVSGGRALGLSLVGSVALYFVVWWIVLFAILPVRIKTQSDVGVVTKGTEPGAPADPALLQRAIWTSVAAMAVFVLLAALFPLAGL
;
A
#
# COMPACT_ATOMS: atom_id res chain seq x y z
N MET A 1 -7.08 12.34 9.11
CA MET A 1 -6.39 11.37 8.25
C MET A 1 -7.00 11.27 6.85
N VAL A 2 -8.29 10.94 6.71
CA VAL A 2 -8.94 10.73 5.39
C VAL A 2 -8.81 11.95 4.46
N ARG A 3 -9.07 13.17 4.95
CA ARG A 3 -8.94 14.42 4.17
C ARG A 3 -7.53 14.69 3.61
N LEU A 4 -6.47 14.15 4.22
CA LEU A 4 -5.10 14.28 3.72
C LEU A 4 -4.84 13.29 2.58
N VAL A 5 -5.33 12.05 2.76
CA VAL A 5 -5.27 11.01 1.73
C VAL A 5 -6.05 11.45 0.49
N ASP A 6 -7.22 12.05 0.65
CA ASP A 6 -8.02 12.56 -0.47
C ASP A 6 -7.30 13.67 -1.25
N ARG A 7 -6.54 14.54 -0.56
CA ARG A 7 -5.73 15.57 -1.20
C ARG A 7 -4.53 14.98 -1.95
N LEU A 8 -3.83 14.03 -1.33
CA LEU A 8 -2.68 13.37 -1.94
C LEU A 8 -3.08 12.49 -3.12
N ALA A 9 -4.25 11.84 -3.04
CA ALA A 9 -4.84 11.04 -4.09
C ALA A 9 -5.51 11.86 -5.21
N GLY A 10 -5.61 13.19 -5.05
CA GLY A 10 -6.12 14.09 -6.08
C GLY A 10 -5.17 14.29 -7.27
N SER A 11 -3.90 13.89 -7.14
CA SER A 11 -2.92 13.91 -8.22
C SER A 11 -2.05 12.65 -8.20
N ILE A 12 -1.78 12.11 -9.39
CA ILE A 12 -0.88 10.96 -9.58
C ILE A 12 0.50 11.30 -9.03
N TRP A 13 1.00 12.50 -9.31
CA TRP A 13 2.33 12.93 -8.90
C TRP A 13 2.48 13.04 -7.37
N SER A 14 1.47 13.57 -6.67
CA SER A 14 1.50 13.63 -5.21
C SER A 14 1.37 12.25 -4.58
N THR A 15 0.60 11.34 -5.19
CA THR A 15 0.49 9.95 -4.73
C THR A 15 1.82 9.23 -4.86
N LEU A 16 2.46 9.33 -6.03
CA LEU A 16 3.78 8.74 -6.26
C LEU A 16 4.83 9.31 -5.31
N ALA A 17 4.85 10.64 -5.11
CA ALA A 17 5.77 11.28 -4.17
C ALA A 17 5.56 10.77 -2.73
N ALA A 18 4.31 10.63 -2.28
CA ALA A 18 3.99 10.11 -0.95
C ALA A 18 4.42 8.63 -0.79
N VAL A 19 4.13 7.79 -1.78
CA VAL A 19 4.51 6.38 -1.78
C VAL A 19 6.03 6.21 -1.78
N LEU A 20 6.74 7.00 -2.59
CA LEU A 20 8.20 7.00 -2.64
C LEU A 20 8.80 7.48 -1.31
N ALA A 21 8.29 8.56 -0.72
CA ALA A 21 8.74 9.03 0.59
C ALA A 21 8.56 7.96 1.66
N LEU A 22 7.40 7.31 1.73
CA LEU A 22 7.15 6.20 2.68
C LEU A 22 8.08 5.01 2.44
N THR A 23 8.35 4.68 1.18
CA THR A 23 9.27 3.60 0.81
C THR A 23 10.70 3.92 1.23
N LEU A 24 11.17 5.15 1.00
CA LEU A 24 12.51 5.59 1.41
C LEU A 24 12.65 5.59 2.94
N ILE A 25 11.61 6.02 3.66
CA ILE A 25 11.57 5.96 5.13
C ILE A 25 11.63 4.50 5.61
N ALA A 26 10.83 3.61 5.03
CA ALA A 26 10.84 2.20 5.40
C ALA A 26 12.20 1.54 5.14
N VAL A 27 12.76 1.73 3.94
CA VAL A 27 14.06 1.16 3.56
C VAL A 27 15.19 1.71 4.42
N SER A 28 15.20 3.01 4.70
CA SER A 28 16.21 3.60 5.61
C SER A 28 16.07 3.10 7.05
N GLY A 29 14.85 2.90 7.55
CA GLY A 29 14.58 2.28 8.84
C GLY A 29 15.09 0.83 8.91
N GLY A 30 14.92 0.04 7.85
CA GLY A 30 15.45 -1.31 7.76
C GLY A 30 16.97 -1.37 7.90
N ARG A 31 17.68 -0.39 7.33
CA ARG A 31 19.14 -0.28 7.47
C ARG A 31 19.57 -0.03 8.91
N ALA A 32 18.82 0.77 9.66
CA ALA A 32 19.08 1.00 11.09
C ALA A 32 18.89 -0.27 11.93
N LEU A 33 18.08 -1.22 11.45
CA LEU A 33 17.82 -2.51 12.07
C LEU A 33 18.77 -3.63 11.61
N GLY A 34 19.83 -3.30 10.84
CA GLY A 34 20.87 -4.26 10.45
C GLY A 34 20.61 -5.04 9.15
N LEU A 35 19.61 -4.63 8.36
CA LEU A 35 19.36 -5.17 7.01
C LEU A 35 20.30 -4.56 5.98
N SER A 36 20.72 -5.34 4.98
CA SER A 36 21.41 -4.82 3.80
C SER A 36 20.49 -3.91 2.98
N LEU A 37 21.05 -3.14 2.04
CA LEU A 37 20.23 -2.31 1.15
C LEU A 37 19.27 -3.18 0.32
N VAL A 38 19.80 -4.27 -0.23
CA VAL A 38 19.06 -5.18 -1.10
C VAL A 38 17.99 -5.91 -0.29
N GLY A 39 18.33 -6.44 0.89
CA GLY A 39 17.39 -7.09 1.78
C GLY A 39 16.26 -6.17 2.25
N SER A 40 16.59 -4.93 2.63
CA SER A 40 15.60 -3.93 3.04
C SER A 40 14.60 -3.64 1.91
N VAL A 41 15.08 -3.44 0.69
CA VAL A 41 14.24 -3.16 -0.48
C VAL A 41 13.42 -4.40 -0.86
N ALA A 42 14.03 -5.58 -0.92
CA ALA A 42 13.36 -6.81 -1.30
C ALA A 42 12.26 -7.20 -0.31
N LEU A 43 12.56 -7.18 1.00
CA LEU A 43 11.59 -7.49 2.04
C LEU A 43 10.44 -6.47 2.04
N TYR A 44 10.74 -5.17 1.98
CA TYR A 44 9.69 -4.15 1.91
C TYR A 44 8.82 -4.31 0.67
N PHE A 45 9.41 -4.62 -0.49
CA PHE A 45 8.68 -4.85 -1.72
C PHE A 45 7.70 -6.03 -1.60
N VAL A 46 8.15 -7.18 -1.08
CA VAL A 46 7.29 -8.35 -0.88
C VAL A 46 6.16 -8.04 0.12
N VAL A 47 6.49 -7.42 1.25
CA VAL A 47 5.50 -7.02 2.26
C VAL A 47 4.48 -6.06 1.66
N TRP A 48 4.94 -5.04 0.93
CA TRP A 48 4.08 -4.07 0.28
C TRP A 48 3.12 -4.74 -0.72
N TRP A 49 3.61 -5.72 -1.48
CA TRP A 49 2.79 -6.44 -2.45
C TRP A 49 1.71 -7.31 -1.79
N ILE A 50 2.06 -8.03 -0.73
CA ILE A 50 1.08 -8.80 0.06
C ILE A 50 0.03 -7.87 0.67
N VAL A 51 0.47 -6.75 1.26
CA VAL A 51 -0.42 -5.78 1.91
C VAL A 51 -1.34 -5.09 0.91
N LEU A 52 -0.89 -4.85 -0.33
CA LEU A 52 -1.76 -4.29 -1.38
C LEU A 52 -2.96 -5.20 -1.59
N PHE A 53 -2.72 -6.48 -1.86
CA PHE A 53 -3.80 -7.44 -2.07
C PHE A 53 -4.69 -7.64 -0.84
N ALA A 54 -4.12 -7.51 0.37
CA ALA A 54 -4.91 -7.55 1.59
C ALA A 54 -5.84 -6.34 1.76
N ILE A 55 -5.45 -5.15 1.30
CA ILE A 55 -6.20 -3.90 1.48
C ILE A 55 -7.21 -3.62 0.35
N LEU A 56 -6.95 -4.11 -0.86
CA LEU A 56 -7.84 -3.92 -2.01
C LEU A 56 -9.31 -4.31 -1.74
N PRO A 57 -9.63 -5.47 -1.13
CA PRO A 57 -11.03 -5.88 -0.92
C PRO A 57 -11.73 -5.13 0.23
N VAL A 58 -11.03 -4.30 0.99
CA VAL A 58 -11.60 -3.66 2.18
C VAL A 58 -12.55 -2.53 1.77
N ARG A 59 -13.81 -2.54 2.23
CA ARG A 59 -14.79 -1.46 2.00
C ARG A 59 -15.03 -1.16 0.50
N ILE A 60 -15.09 -2.18 -0.33
CA ILE A 60 -15.53 -2.02 -1.73
C ILE A 60 -17.05 -1.84 -1.78
N LYS A 61 -17.53 -1.03 -2.73
CA LYS A 61 -18.94 -1.01 -3.15
C LYS A 61 -18.99 -1.59 -4.55
N THR A 62 -19.84 -2.59 -4.76
CA THR A 62 -19.97 -3.26 -6.07
C THR A 62 -20.83 -2.43 -7.02
N GLN A 63 -20.74 -2.70 -8.33
CA GLN A 63 -21.62 -2.10 -9.34
C GLN A 63 -23.10 -2.42 -9.08
N SER A 64 -23.40 -3.63 -8.58
CA SER A 64 -24.74 -3.98 -8.12
C SER A 64 -25.22 -3.14 -6.93
N ASP A 65 -24.35 -2.82 -5.97
CA ASP A 65 -24.72 -2.03 -4.77
C ASP A 65 -25.11 -0.59 -5.12
N VAL A 66 -24.57 -0.05 -6.22
CA VAL A 66 -24.85 1.31 -6.70
C VAL A 66 -25.92 1.35 -7.81
N GLY A 67 -26.47 0.20 -8.20
CA GLY A 67 -27.53 0.08 -9.21
C GLY A 67 -27.08 0.39 -10.65
N VAL A 68 -25.78 0.54 -10.91
CA VAL A 68 -25.22 0.88 -12.23
C VAL A 68 -24.23 -0.21 -12.63
N VAL A 69 -24.71 -1.18 -13.41
CA VAL A 69 -23.89 -2.27 -13.96
C VAL A 69 -23.58 -1.98 -15.42
N THR A 70 -22.29 -1.90 -15.76
CA THR A 70 -21.86 -1.67 -17.14
C THR A 70 -21.95 -2.98 -17.94
N LYS A 71 -22.56 -2.94 -19.13
CA LYS A 71 -22.78 -4.14 -19.96
C LYS A 71 -21.46 -4.85 -20.26
N GLY A 72 -21.38 -6.14 -19.97
CA GLY A 72 -20.16 -6.96 -20.15
C GLY A 72 -19.18 -6.90 -18.97
N THR A 73 -19.51 -6.18 -17.89
CA THR A 73 -18.75 -6.19 -16.63
C THR A 73 -19.45 -7.10 -15.61
N GLU A 74 -18.68 -7.75 -14.73
CA GLU A 74 -19.23 -8.54 -13.64
C GLU A 74 -19.97 -7.63 -12.63
N PRO A 75 -21.20 -7.95 -12.19
CA PRO A 75 -21.94 -7.12 -11.24
C PRO A 75 -21.20 -6.87 -9.91
N GLY A 76 -20.37 -7.84 -9.50
CA GLY A 76 -19.53 -7.74 -8.30
C GLY A 76 -18.27 -6.87 -8.45
N ALA A 77 -17.99 -6.33 -9.64
CA ALA A 77 -16.84 -5.46 -9.84
C ALA A 77 -16.97 -4.18 -8.98
N PRO A 78 -15.86 -3.62 -8.46
CA PRO A 78 -15.89 -2.35 -7.74
C PRO A 78 -16.46 -1.22 -8.62
N ALA A 79 -17.42 -0.47 -8.07
CA ALA A 79 -17.99 0.69 -8.75
C ALA A 79 -17.00 1.87 -8.85
N ASP A 80 -16.18 2.05 -7.81
CA ASP A 80 -15.06 2.98 -7.79
C ASP A 80 -13.83 2.28 -7.20
N PRO A 81 -12.80 1.97 -8.02
CA PRO A 81 -11.61 1.27 -7.54
C PRO A 81 -10.68 2.15 -6.67
N ALA A 82 -10.82 3.49 -6.69
CA ALA A 82 -10.07 4.44 -5.84
C ALA A 82 -8.56 4.13 -5.66
N LEU A 83 -7.89 3.69 -6.73
CA LEU A 83 -6.55 3.06 -6.67
C LEU A 83 -5.48 3.91 -5.99
N LEU A 84 -5.51 5.23 -6.18
CA LEU A 84 -4.52 6.15 -5.59
C LEU A 84 -4.65 6.20 -4.06
N GLN A 85 -5.87 6.21 -3.53
CA GLN A 85 -6.10 6.15 -2.09
C GLN A 85 -5.62 4.81 -1.53
N ARG A 86 -5.90 3.71 -2.25
CA ARG A 86 -5.45 2.37 -1.88
C ARG A 86 -3.93 2.26 -1.83
N ALA A 87 -3.22 2.88 -2.76
CA ALA A 87 -1.76 2.90 -2.76
C ALA A 87 -1.18 3.59 -1.51
N ILE A 88 -1.76 4.72 -1.09
CA ILE A 88 -1.31 5.43 0.13
C ILE A 88 -1.56 4.58 1.37
N TRP A 89 -2.77 4.02 1.53
CA TRP A 89 -3.10 3.13 2.65
C TRP A 89 -2.21 1.89 2.68
N THR A 90 -1.93 1.32 1.50
CA THR A 90 -1.02 0.18 1.35
C THR A 90 0.36 0.50 1.84
N SER A 91 0.95 1.63 1.43
CA SER A 91 2.30 2.01 1.85
C SER A 91 2.39 2.27 3.36
N VAL A 92 1.38 2.89 3.97
CA VAL A 92 1.35 3.10 5.43
C VAL A 92 1.26 1.77 6.18
N ALA A 93 0.35 0.89 5.77
CA ALA A 93 0.19 -0.42 6.41
C ALA A 93 1.42 -1.33 6.19
N ALA A 94 1.98 -1.34 4.97
CA ALA A 94 3.17 -2.10 4.63
C ALA A 94 4.39 -1.64 5.43
N MET A 95 4.57 -0.33 5.62
CA MET A 95 5.62 0.21 6.49
C MET A 95 5.49 -0.30 7.93
N ALA A 96 4.29 -0.30 8.49
CA ALA A 96 4.06 -0.81 9.84
C ALA A 96 4.38 -2.32 9.95
N VAL A 97 3.93 -3.12 8.99
CA VAL A 97 4.22 -4.57 8.94
C VAL A 97 5.71 -4.82 8.76
N PHE A 98 6.39 -4.08 7.86
CA PHE A 98 7.81 -4.20 7.63
C PHE A 98 8.64 -3.91 8.89
N VAL A 99 8.34 -2.79 9.58
CA VAL A 99 9.04 -2.43 10.83
C VAL A 99 8.81 -3.49 11.89
N LEU A 100 7.59 -4.00 12.03
CA LEU A 100 7.27 -5.08 12.95
C LEU A 100 8.09 -6.35 12.64
N LEU A 101 8.16 -6.76 11.37
CA LEU A 101 8.92 -7.94 10.96
C LEU A 101 10.42 -7.77 11.18
N ALA A 102 10.98 -6.62 10.81
CA ALA A 102 12.39 -6.31 11.00
C ALA A 102 12.80 -6.20 12.49
N ALA A 103 11.87 -5.80 13.37
CA ALA A 103 12.13 -5.70 14.81
C ALA A 103 11.94 -7.04 15.55
N LEU A 104 10.96 -7.86 15.16
CA LEU A 104 10.63 -9.11 15.84
C LEU A 104 11.52 -10.28 15.39
N PHE A 105 11.88 -10.32 14.11
CA PHE A 105 12.68 -11.40 13.57
C PHE A 105 14.14 -10.95 13.42
N PRO A 106 15.13 -11.73 13.89
CA PRO A 106 16.54 -11.42 13.69
C PRO A 106 16.90 -11.69 12.22
N LEU A 107 16.63 -10.69 11.39
CA LEU A 107 16.83 -10.72 9.94
C LEU A 107 18.18 -10.11 9.52
N ALA A 108 19.10 -9.94 10.48
CA ALA A 108 20.39 -9.31 10.25
C ALA A 108 21.17 -10.03 9.13
N GLY A 109 21.64 -9.27 8.14
CA GLY A 109 22.42 -9.80 7.02
C GLY A 109 21.63 -10.26 5.79
N LEU A 110 20.29 -10.14 5.77
CA LEU A 110 19.50 -10.19 4.53
C LEU A 110 19.77 -8.99 3.62
#